data_AF-A0A4W5KNU1-F1
#
_entry.id   AF-A0A4W5KNU1-F1
#
_cell.length_a   1.000
_cell.length_b   1.000
_cell.length_c   1.000
_cell.angle_alpha   90.00
_cell.angle_beta   90.00
_cell.angle_gamma   90.00
#
_symmetry.space_group_name_H-M   'P 1'
#
loop_
_entity.id
_entity.type
_entity.pdbx_description
1 polymer ?
#
loop_
_entity_poly.entity_id
_entity_poly.type
_entity_poly.pdbx_seq_one_letter_code
_entity_poly.pdbx_strand_id
1 'polypeptide(L)'
;MYFVEDNAADAHDSQSVHGETEAASFSWTYEEIKEVHKRWWQLRDNAVEIFLTNGRTLLLAFHTAKFRDDVYHNILTSDLPNLLEYGNITALTHLWGSGQISNFEYLTHLNKHSGRSFNDLMQYPVFPFILKDYISETLDLGDSSIYRNLNKPIAVQSKEKEDRYVDNYKYLEEEYRKGAHDDDPMPPVQPYHYGSHYSNSGTVLHFLVRMPPFTKMFLAYQDQSFDIPDRTFHSMNTTWRLSSFESMTDVKELIPEFFYLPEFLVNREGFDFGVRQNSERVNHVNLPPWARNDPRLFILIHRQALESDQVSQTLCQWIDLVFGLKQKGKAAVHAINVFHPAVSSCLYLGHIYCIYIPPNGRKGNTFLRVP
;
A
#
# COMPACT_ATOMS: atom_id res chain seq x y z
N MET A 1 8.57 2.68 -29.66
CA MET A 1 9.53 1.67 -29.15
C MET A 1 8.84 0.32 -29.16
N TYR A 2 9.50 -0.77 -29.55
CA TYR A 2 8.91 -2.12 -29.58
C TYR A 2 9.46 -2.94 -28.41
N PHE A 3 8.60 -3.52 -27.58
CA PHE A 3 8.99 -4.44 -26.50
C PHE A 3 8.26 -5.76 -26.66
N VAL A 4 9.00 -6.85 -26.38
CA VAL A 4 8.54 -8.23 -26.41
C VAL A 4 8.50 -8.72 -24.97
N GLU A 5 7.37 -9.28 -24.54
CA GLU A 5 7.20 -9.86 -23.21
C GLU A 5 7.93 -11.22 -23.14
N ASP A 6 8.94 -11.35 -22.28
CA ASP A 6 9.57 -12.65 -22.00
C ASP A 6 8.68 -13.44 -21.04
N ASN A 7 8.01 -14.47 -21.55
CA ASN A 7 7.30 -15.46 -20.73
C ASN A 7 8.34 -16.24 -19.89
N ALA A 8 8.48 -15.88 -18.62
CA ALA A 8 9.16 -16.75 -17.65
C ALA A 8 8.24 -17.94 -17.32
N ALA A 9 8.22 -18.93 -18.21
CA ALA A 9 7.64 -20.24 -17.96
C ALA A 9 8.76 -21.27 -18.01
N ASP A 10 9.26 -21.66 -16.83
CA ASP A 10 10.05 -22.88 -16.67
C ASP A 10 9.51 -23.68 -15.48
N ALA A 11 8.67 -24.66 -15.82
CA ALA A 11 8.57 -25.96 -15.15
C ALA A 11 7.87 -26.93 -16.11
N HIS A 12 8.64 -27.90 -16.62
CA HIS A 12 8.22 -29.11 -17.37
C HIS A 12 6.91 -29.74 -16.81
N ASP A 13 5.97 -30.31 -17.56
CA ASP A 13 6.03 -30.95 -18.88
C ASP A 13 4.64 -31.12 -19.55
N SER A 14 4.67 -31.20 -20.88
CA SER A 14 3.81 -31.94 -21.82
C SER A 14 2.26 -31.96 -21.72
N GLN A 15 1.59 -31.13 -22.55
CA GLN A 15 0.76 -31.61 -23.68
C GLN A 15 0.33 -30.45 -24.61
N SER A 16 0.53 -30.68 -25.90
CA SER A 16 0.34 -29.75 -27.02
C SER A 16 -1.12 -29.32 -27.23
N VAL A 17 -1.34 -28.00 -27.26
CA VAL A 17 -2.41 -27.39 -28.07
C VAL A 17 -1.77 -26.26 -28.87
N HIS A 18 -1.77 -26.41 -30.19
CA HIS A 18 -1.34 -25.38 -31.13
C HIS A 18 -2.25 -24.14 -31.02
N GLY A 19 -1.70 -23.06 -30.48
CA GLY A 19 -2.13 -21.69 -30.69
C GLY A 19 -0.87 -20.83 -30.64
N GLU A 20 -0.53 -20.18 -31.73
CA GLU A 20 0.63 -19.28 -31.85
C GLU A 20 0.57 -18.21 -30.75
N THR A 21 1.40 -18.34 -29.71
CA THR A 21 1.63 -17.25 -28.76
C THR A 21 2.62 -16.28 -29.42
N GLU A 22 2.11 -15.40 -30.29
CA GLU A 22 2.83 -14.16 -30.58
C GLU A 22 3.13 -13.50 -29.25
N ALA A 23 4.42 -13.27 -28.96
CA ALA A 23 4.81 -12.57 -27.77
C ALA A 23 4.13 -11.20 -27.78
N ALA A 24 3.50 -10.83 -26.67
CA ALA A 24 2.77 -9.58 -26.59
C ALA A 24 3.72 -8.44 -26.95
N SER A 25 3.44 -7.79 -28.08
CA SER A 25 4.22 -6.64 -28.53
C SER A 25 3.44 -5.37 -28.24
N PHE A 26 4.09 -4.47 -27.50
CA PHE A 26 3.53 -3.16 -27.21
C PHE A 26 4.36 -2.11 -27.92
N SER A 27 3.66 -1.15 -28.52
CA SER A 27 4.29 0.04 -29.09
C SER A 27 3.56 1.29 -28.65
N TRP A 28 4.32 2.35 -28.50
CA TRP A 28 3.87 3.70 -28.23
C TRP A 28 4.84 4.67 -28.89
N THR A 29 4.32 5.86 -29.17
CA THR A 29 5.04 7.01 -29.70
C THR A 29 5.66 7.82 -28.57
N TYR A 30 6.63 8.66 -28.90
CA TYR A 30 7.22 9.58 -27.93
C TYR A 30 6.25 10.65 -27.45
N GLU A 31 5.29 11.05 -28.29
CA GLU A 31 4.20 11.98 -27.93
C GLU A 31 3.28 11.40 -26.84
N GLU A 32 3.14 10.08 -26.77
CA GLU A 32 2.32 9.44 -25.74
C GLU A 32 3.01 9.42 -24.37
N ILE A 33 4.32 9.68 -24.28
CA ILE A 33 5.04 9.66 -23.01
C ILE A 33 4.74 10.93 -22.22
N LYS A 34 4.09 10.75 -21.07
CA LYS A 34 3.74 11.82 -20.13
C LYS A 34 4.74 11.95 -19.00
N GLU A 35 5.21 10.82 -18.45
CA GLU A 35 6.22 10.81 -17.38
C GLU A 35 7.10 9.55 -17.46
N VAL A 36 8.33 9.65 -16.96
CA VAL A 36 9.28 8.54 -16.91
C VAL A 36 9.98 8.54 -15.57
N HIS A 37 9.94 7.41 -14.85
CA HIS A 37 10.51 7.33 -13.51
C HIS A 37 11.40 6.12 -13.31
N LYS A 38 12.50 6.31 -12.61
CA LYS A 38 13.28 5.19 -12.06
C LYS A 38 12.48 4.47 -10.97
N ARG A 39 12.53 3.14 -10.98
CA ARG A 39 11.83 2.27 -10.04
C ARG A 39 12.72 1.14 -9.55
N TRP A 40 12.34 0.63 -8.39
CA TRP A 40 12.87 -0.60 -7.84
C TRP A 40 12.00 -1.77 -8.29
N TRP A 41 12.62 -2.91 -8.62
CA TRP A 41 11.95 -4.17 -8.89
C TRP A 41 12.68 -5.29 -8.17
N GLN A 42 11.95 -6.13 -7.41
CA GLN A 42 12.53 -7.21 -6.60
C GLN A 42 13.73 -6.75 -5.75
N LEU A 43 13.59 -5.62 -5.04
CA LEU A 43 14.63 -5.04 -4.17
C LEU A 43 15.88 -4.54 -4.90
N ARG A 44 15.82 -4.33 -6.22
CA ARG A 44 16.93 -3.82 -7.03
C ARG A 44 16.51 -2.54 -7.72
N ASP A 45 17.38 -1.53 -7.75
CA ASP A 45 17.17 -0.28 -8.50
C ASP A 45 17.44 -0.50 -9.99
N ASN A 46 16.60 -1.30 -10.65
CA ASN A 46 16.82 -1.79 -12.01
C ASN A 46 15.57 -1.68 -12.91
N ALA A 47 14.58 -0.87 -12.57
CA ALA A 47 13.39 -0.67 -13.40
C ALA A 47 13.16 0.79 -13.80
N VAL A 48 12.37 0.97 -14.87
CA VAL A 48 11.79 2.25 -15.30
C VAL A 48 10.28 2.07 -15.45
N GLU A 49 9.51 3.02 -14.93
CA GLU A 49 8.08 3.10 -15.17
C GLU A 49 7.74 4.28 -16.06
N ILE A 50 7.01 4.00 -17.14
CA ILE A 50 6.59 4.99 -18.14
C ILE A 50 5.09 5.20 -17.98
N PHE A 51 4.67 6.46 -17.87
CA PHE A 51 3.28 6.88 -17.79
C PHE A 51 2.89 7.50 -19.11
N LEU A 52 1.80 7.00 -19.70
CA LEU A 52 1.31 7.49 -20.99
C LEU A 52 0.17 8.50 -20.81
N THR A 53 -0.05 9.35 -21.82
CA THR A 53 -1.12 10.35 -21.84
C THR A 53 -2.52 9.75 -21.79
N ASN A 54 -2.67 8.51 -22.26
CA ASN A 54 -3.92 7.73 -22.20
C ASN A 54 -4.19 7.07 -20.83
N GLY A 55 -3.31 7.28 -19.84
CA GLY A 55 -3.46 6.73 -18.50
C GLY A 55 -2.86 5.33 -18.29
N ARG A 56 -2.38 4.65 -19.35
CA ARG A 56 -1.64 3.39 -19.20
C ARG A 56 -0.26 3.65 -18.58
N THR A 57 0.20 2.68 -17.82
CA THR A 57 1.54 2.67 -17.24
C THR A 57 2.24 1.37 -17.60
N LEU A 58 3.56 1.43 -17.75
CA LEU A 58 4.39 0.30 -18.13
C LEU A 58 5.61 0.25 -17.22
N LEU A 59 5.79 -0.86 -16.50
CA LEU A 59 6.98 -1.10 -15.69
C LEU A 59 7.94 -2.02 -16.44
N LEU A 60 9.10 -1.49 -16.79
CA LEU A 60 10.17 -2.19 -17.51
C LEU A 60 11.28 -2.53 -16.52
N ALA A 61 11.51 -3.81 -16.25
CA ALA A 61 12.61 -4.28 -15.42
C ALA A 61 13.81 -4.70 -16.28
N PHE A 62 15.01 -4.37 -15.83
CA PHE A 62 16.25 -4.61 -16.56
C PHE A 62 17.21 -5.48 -15.74
N HIS A 63 18.13 -6.17 -16.42
CA HIS A 63 19.12 -7.01 -15.74
C HIS A 63 20.07 -6.23 -14.83
N THR A 64 20.41 -4.97 -15.19
CA THR A 64 21.36 -4.15 -14.44
C THR A 64 20.88 -2.70 -14.32
N ALA A 65 21.27 -2.04 -13.22
CA ALA A 65 21.02 -0.62 -13.00
C ALA A 65 21.67 0.26 -14.09
N LYS A 66 22.84 -0.16 -14.61
CA LYS A 66 23.51 0.52 -15.72
C LYS A 66 22.67 0.52 -16.99
N PHE A 67 22.16 -0.65 -17.40
CA PHE A 67 21.32 -0.73 -18.60
C PHE A 67 19.99 0.02 -18.42
N ARG A 68 19.40 -0.04 -17.22
CA ARG A 68 18.28 0.81 -16.84
C ARG A 68 18.59 2.29 -17.05
N ASP A 69 19.73 2.76 -16.56
CA ASP A 69 20.17 4.16 -16.69
C ASP A 69 20.39 4.57 -18.15
N ASP A 70 20.97 3.69 -18.97
CA ASP A 70 21.17 3.92 -20.41
C ASP A 70 19.81 4.08 -21.13
N VAL A 71 18.86 3.17 -20.87
CA VAL A 71 17.50 3.25 -21.45
C VAL A 71 16.76 4.50 -20.97
N TYR A 72 16.81 4.78 -19.66
CA TYR A 72 16.20 5.97 -19.07
C TYR A 72 16.75 7.26 -19.71
N HIS A 73 18.08 7.35 -19.88
CA HIS A 73 18.72 8.49 -20.51
C HIS A 73 18.31 8.62 -21.98
N ASN A 74 18.32 7.53 -22.74
CA ASN A 74 17.93 7.54 -24.16
C ASN A 74 16.48 7.95 -24.39
N ILE A 75 15.56 7.58 -23.48
CA ILE A 75 14.17 8.04 -23.54
C ILE A 75 14.11 9.55 -23.32
N LEU A 76 14.76 10.06 -22.27
CA LEU A 76 14.71 11.48 -21.91
C LEU A 76 15.47 12.42 -22.86
N THR A 77 16.40 11.91 -23.65
CA THR A 77 17.07 12.68 -24.71
C THR A 77 16.29 12.71 -26.03
N SER A 78 15.20 11.93 -26.13
CA SER A 78 14.27 11.98 -27.25
C SER A 78 13.35 13.21 -27.17
N ASP A 79 12.70 13.57 -28.28
CA ASP A 79 11.69 14.63 -28.28
C ASP A 79 10.39 14.14 -27.65
N LEU A 80 10.13 14.55 -26.40
CA LEU A 80 8.97 14.16 -25.59
C LEU A 80 8.05 15.38 -25.37
N PRO A 81 7.18 15.75 -26.33
CA PRO A 81 6.43 17.01 -26.29
C PRO A 81 5.40 17.09 -25.15
N ASN A 82 4.97 15.94 -24.62
CA ASN A 82 4.00 15.85 -23.52
C ASN A 82 4.64 15.48 -22.17
N LEU A 83 5.97 15.46 -22.09
CA LEU A 83 6.67 15.16 -20.85
C LEU A 83 6.36 16.23 -19.80
N LEU A 84 5.77 15.80 -18.70
CA LEU A 84 5.58 16.65 -17.54
C LEU A 84 6.82 16.60 -16.65
N GLU A 85 7.22 17.76 -16.17
CA GLU A 85 8.23 17.83 -15.12
C GLU A 85 7.66 17.14 -13.87
N TYR A 86 8.36 16.11 -13.39
CA TYR A 86 7.87 15.34 -12.27
C TYR A 86 7.78 16.19 -11.01
N GLY A 87 6.62 16.13 -10.37
CA GLY A 87 6.16 17.08 -9.37
C GLY A 87 7.18 17.37 -8.27
N ASN A 88 7.44 18.65 -8.05
CA ASN A 88 8.09 19.10 -6.82
C ASN A 88 7.15 18.77 -5.64
N ILE A 89 7.54 17.81 -4.80
CA ILE A 89 6.71 17.41 -3.65
C ILE A 89 6.35 18.60 -2.77
N THR A 90 7.22 19.60 -2.65
CA THR A 90 6.97 20.84 -1.91
C THR A 90 5.80 21.62 -2.50
N ALA A 91 5.71 21.69 -3.83
CA ALA A 91 4.59 22.35 -4.50
C ALA A 91 3.29 21.59 -4.28
N LEU A 92 3.32 20.25 -4.35
CA LEU A 92 2.17 19.40 -4.05
C LEU A 92 1.71 19.55 -2.60
N THR A 93 2.63 19.58 -1.63
CA THR A 93 2.30 19.82 -0.22
C THR A 93 1.66 21.20 -0.03
N HIS A 94 2.14 22.22 -0.74
CA HIS A 94 1.53 23.56 -0.67
C HIS A 94 0.12 23.57 -1.27
N LEU A 95 -0.09 22.93 -2.43
CA LEU A 95 -1.41 22.81 -3.04
C LEU A 95 -2.38 22.11 -2.09
N TRP A 96 -1.96 20.97 -1.51
CA TRP A 96 -2.74 20.21 -0.54
C TRP A 96 -3.08 21.05 0.70
N GLY A 97 -2.09 21.68 1.32
CA GLY A 97 -2.31 22.52 2.50
C GLY A 97 -3.15 23.78 2.26
N SER A 98 -3.27 24.21 1.00
CA SER A 98 -4.17 25.30 0.59
C SER A 98 -5.56 24.82 0.15
N GLY A 99 -5.83 23.50 0.19
CA GLY A 99 -7.10 22.91 -0.23
C GLY A 99 -7.33 22.88 -1.73
N GLN A 100 -6.29 23.08 -2.56
CA GLN A 100 -6.39 23.06 -4.03
C GLN A 100 -6.38 21.65 -4.62
N ILE A 101 -5.88 20.66 -3.87
CA ILE A 101 -5.96 19.24 -4.20
C ILE A 101 -6.50 18.48 -2.98
N SER A 102 -7.23 17.41 -3.23
CA SER A 102 -7.88 16.59 -2.21
C SER A 102 -6.88 15.72 -1.42
N ASN A 103 -7.31 15.19 -0.28
CA ASN A 103 -6.51 14.24 0.51
C ASN A 103 -6.13 13.02 -0.32
N PHE A 104 -7.08 12.46 -1.06
CA PHE A 104 -6.82 11.32 -1.95
C PHE A 104 -5.82 11.65 -3.06
N GLU A 105 -5.94 12.81 -3.70
CA GLU A 105 -5.01 13.23 -4.76
C GLU A 105 -3.59 13.35 -4.18
N TYR A 106 -3.45 14.00 -3.04
CA TYR A 106 -2.16 14.13 -2.37
C TYR A 106 -1.57 12.78 -1.94
N LEU A 107 -2.38 11.87 -1.39
CA LEU A 107 -1.95 10.50 -1.07
C LEU A 107 -1.54 9.71 -2.31
N THR A 108 -2.25 9.88 -3.42
CA THR A 108 -1.91 9.24 -4.70
C THR A 108 -0.55 9.74 -5.20
N HIS A 109 -0.33 11.05 -5.14
CA HIS A 109 0.97 11.65 -5.47
C HIS A 109 2.08 11.16 -4.53
N LEU A 110 1.86 11.12 -3.21
CA LEU A 110 2.84 10.63 -2.24
C LEU A 110 3.26 9.19 -2.52
N ASN A 111 2.29 8.30 -2.77
CA ASN A 111 2.56 6.91 -3.14
C ASN A 111 3.44 6.83 -4.40
N LYS A 112 3.08 7.58 -5.44
CA LYS A 112 3.85 7.61 -6.69
C LYS A 112 5.26 8.17 -6.49
N HIS A 113 5.41 9.26 -5.72
CA HIS A 113 6.70 9.85 -5.34
C HIS A 113 7.56 8.90 -4.52
N SER A 114 6.92 8.09 -3.69
CA SER A 114 7.55 7.01 -2.96
C SER A 114 7.70 5.74 -3.80
N GLY A 115 7.80 5.81 -5.12
CA GLY A 115 8.09 4.67 -6.00
C GLY A 115 7.04 3.55 -6.02
N ARG A 116 5.88 3.73 -5.37
CA ARG A 116 4.81 2.73 -5.35
C ARG A 116 4.07 2.71 -6.69
N SER A 117 3.68 1.53 -7.13
CA SER A 117 3.12 1.29 -8.45
C SER A 117 2.02 0.24 -8.42
N PHE A 118 0.99 0.43 -9.25
CA PHE A 118 -0.05 -0.57 -9.50
C PHE A 118 0.49 -1.79 -10.29
N ASN A 119 1.66 -1.67 -10.94
CA ASN A 119 2.31 -2.74 -11.69
C ASN A 119 3.21 -3.63 -10.81
N ASP A 120 3.44 -3.28 -9.54
CA ASP A 120 4.19 -4.09 -8.59
C ASP A 120 3.40 -4.28 -7.29
N LEU A 121 2.86 -5.48 -7.09
CA LEU A 121 2.07 -5.82 -5.89
C LEU A 121 2.85 -5.72 -4.58
N MET A 122 4.18 -5.87 -4.61
CA MET A 122 5.03 -5.72 -3.42
C MET A 122 5.21 -4.25 -3.02
N GLN A 123 5.04 -3.33 -3.98
CA GLN A 123 5.14 -1.89 -3.81
C GLN A 123 3.82 -1.20 -4.18
N TYR A 124 2.69 -1.85 -3.92
CA TYR A 124 1.38 -1.29 -4.24
C TYR A 124 1.11 0.00 -3.46
N PRO A 125 0.32 0.94 -4.00
CA PRO A 125 -0.07 2.12 -3.24
C PRO A 125 -0.79 1.76 -1.92
N VAL A 126 -0.50 2.51 -0.86
CA VAL A 126 -1.04 2.33 0.49
C VAL A 126 -1.85 3.55 0.91
N PHE A 127 -3.00 3.30 1.52
CA PHE A 127 -3.91 4.30 2.08
C PHE A 127 -4.26 3.95 3.54
N PRO A 128 -4.55 4.94 4.40
CA PRO A 128 -4.92 4.68 5.79
C PRO A 128 -6.31 4.06 5.91
N PHE A 129 -6.50 3.20 6.91
CA PHE A 129 -7.84 3.08 7.50
C PHE A 129 -8.29 4.43 8.07
N ILE A 130 -9.47 4.90 7.68
CA ILE A 130 -10.05 6.16 8.18
C ILE A 130 -11.09 5.90 9.27
N LEU A 131 -12.03 5.01 9.01
CA LEU A 131 -13.13 4.69 9.92
C LEU A 131 -12.76 3.50 10.80
N LYS A 132 -13.32 3.48 12.02
CA LYS A 132 -13.26 2.33 12.94
C LYS A 132 -14.63 1.77 13.34
N ASP A 133 -15.73 2.43 12.96
CA ASP A 133 -17.09 1.92 13.18
C ASP A 133 -17.61 1.18 11.95
N TYR A 134 -17.68 -0.14 12.07
CA TYR A 134 -18.23 -1.04 11.06
C TYR A 134 -19.42 -1.87 11.60
N ILE A 135 -20.06 -1.41 12.68
CA ILE A 135 -21.13 -2.14 13.38
C ILE A 135 -22.42 -1.33 13.50
N SER A 136 -22.36 0.00 13.51
CA SER A 136 -23.53 0.84 13.70
C SER A 136 -24.47 0.84 12.48
N GLU A 137 -25.78 0.99 12.74
CA GLU A 137 -26.84 1.15 11.72
C GLU A 137 -26.74 2.46 10.96
N THR A 138 -26.21 3.50 11.61
CA THR A 138 -26.01 4.82 11.04
C THR A 138 -24.62 5.32 11.37
N LEU A 139 -24.03 6.09 10.47
CA LEU A 139 -22.71 6.69 10.65
C LEU A 139 -22.81 8.21 10.56
N ASP A 140 -22.44 8.90 11.63
CA ASP A 140 -22.36 10.37 11.66
C ASP A 140 -20.92 10.81 11.45
N LEU A 141 -20.60 11.33 10.26
CA LEU A 141 -19.27 11.82 9.93
C LEU A 141 -18.85 13.07 10.75
N GLY A 142 -19.78 13.71 11.47
CA GLY A 142 -19.47 14.76 12.44
C GLY A 142 -18.89 14.24 13.76
N ASP A 143 -19.15 12.97 14.11
CA ASP A 143 -18.67 12.38 15.35
C ASP A 143 -17.18 12.00 15.22
N SER A 144 -16.32 12.67 15.98
CA SER A 144 -14.88 12.35 16.01
C SER A 144 -14.60 10.92 16.51
N SER A 145 -15.54 10.31 17.23
CA SER A 145 -15.37 8.99 17.82
C SER A 145 -15.33 7.85 16.80
N ILE A 146 -15.84 8.04 15.57
CA ILE A 146 -15.86 6.99 14.54
C ILE A 146 -14.54 6.89 13.75
N TYR A 147 -13.66 7.88 13.90
CA TYR A 147 -12.41 7.97 13.15
C TYR A 147 -11.30 7.20 13.88
N ARG A 148 -10.41 6.60 13.09
CA ARG A 148 -9.17 6.02 13.57
C ARG A 148 -8.25 7.14 14.08
N ASN A 149 -7.42 6.84 15.08
CA ASN A 149 -6.32 7.71 15.45
C ASN A 149 -5.16 7.59 14.44
N LEU A 150 -5.05 8.57 13.53
CA LEU A 150 -4.03 8.63 12.48
C LEU A 150 -2.61 8.94 13.00
N ASN A 151 -2.47 9.35 14.26
CA ASN A 151 -1.15 9.48 14.90
C ASN A 151 -0.50 8.14 15.22
N LYS A 152 -1.28 7.06 15.20
CA LYS A 152 -0.87 5.73 15.62
C LYS A 152 -0.90 4.74 14.44
N PRO A 153 0.07 3.81 14.37
CA PRO A 153 -0.01 2.67 13.45
C PRO A 153 -1.29 1.85 13.65
N ILE A 154 -1.65 1.04 12.64
CA ILE A 154 -2.94 0.33 12.62
C ILE A 154 -3.08 -0.64 13.80
N ALA A 155 -2.00 -1.32 14.16
CA ALA A 155 -1.99 -2.38 15.17
C ALA A 155 -2.08 -1.88 16.63
N VAL A 156 -1.96 -0.57 16.87
CA VAL A 156 -1.87 0.02 18.22
C VAL A 156 -2.96 1.06 18.46
N GLN A 157 -4.17 0.77 17.97
CA GLN A 157 -5.34 1.63 18.20
C GLN A 157 -5.93 1.47 19.61
N SER A 158 -5.58 0.40 20.33
CA SER A 158 -5.91 0.19 21.75
C SER A 158 -4.67 0.22 22.63
N LYS A 159 -4.83 0.65 23.89
CA LYS A 159 -3.70 0.75 24.83
C LYS A 159 -3.13 -0.62 25.20
N GLU A 160 -3.98 -1.63 25.33
CA GLU A 160 -3.54 -3.00 25.61
C GLU A 160 -2.60 -3.55 24.53
N LYS A 161 -2.87 -3.27 23.25
CA LYS A 161 -1.98 -3.67 22.15
C LYS A 161 -0.70 -2.89 22.13
N GLU A 162 -0.78 -1.59 22.39
CA GLU A 162 0.38 -0.71 22.49
C GLU A 162 1.43 -1.28 23.46
N ASP A 163 0.99 -1.64 24.68
CA ASP A 163 1.88 -2.16 25.72
C ASP A 163 2.53 -3.49 25.28
N ARG A 164 1.77 -4.39 24.65
CA ARG A 164 2.32 -5.66 24.13
C ARG A 164 3.40 -5.46 23.06
N TYR A 165 3.21 -4.52 22.13
CA TYR A 165 4.22 -4.24 21.10
C TYR A 165 5.48 -3.59 21.70
N VAL A 166 5.30 -2.69 22.67
CA VAL A 166 6.41 -2.07 23.40
C VAL A 166 7.20 -3.11 24.20
N ASP A 167 6.52 -4.02 24.90
CA ASP A 167 7.17 -5.05 25.70
C ASP A 167 7.90 -6.07 24.82
N ASN A 168 7.32 -6.45 23.67
CA ASN A 168 7.99 -7.29 22.68
C ASN A 168 9.25 -6.61 22.13
N TYR A 169 9.18 -5.31 21.81
CA TYR A 169 10.34 -4.57 21.35
C TYR A 169 11.46 -4.55 22.40
N LYS A 170 11.12 -4.27 23.68
CA LYS A 170 12.09 -4.26 24.79
C LYS A 170 12.75 -5.63 25.00
N TYR A 171 11.96 -6.70 24.91
CA TYR A 171 12.48 -8.06 24.98
C TYR A 171 13.49 -8.32 23.87
N LEU A 172 13.12 -8.02 22.61
CA LEU A 172 14.02 -8.18 21.47
C LEU A 172 15.27 -7.29 21.56
N GLU A 173 15.15 -6.08 22.13
CA GLU A 173 16.28 -5.18 22.33
C GLU A 173 17.27 -5.73 23.35
N GLU A 174 16.77 -6.37 24.42
CA GLU A 174 17.60 -7.04 25.42
C GLU A 174 18.32 -8.25 24.83
N GLU A 175 17.61 -9.11 24.08
CA GLU A 175 18.21 -10.25 23.39
C GLU A 175 19.24 -9.81 22.36
N TYR A 176 18.95 -8.76 21.58
CA TYR A 176 19.89 -8.19 20.62
C TYR A 176 21.17 -7.67 21.30
N ARG A 177 21.06 -7.11 22.51
CA ARG A 177 22.21 -6.60 23.30
C ARG A 177 23.09 -7.71 23.86
N LYS A 178 22.51 -8.88 24.18
CA LYS A 178 23.26 -10.05 24.65
C LYS A 178 24.19 -10.62 23.57
N GLY A 179 23.90 -10.35 22.30
CA GLY A 179 24.69 -10.82 21.16
C GLY A 179 24.38 -12.26 20.77
N ALA A 180 25.10 -12.79 19.79
CA ALA A 180 24.93 -14.18 19.36
C ALA A 180 25.52 -15.14 20.39
N HIS A 181 24.77 -16.16 20.79
CA HIS A 181 25.35 -17.32 21.47
C HIS A 181 25.92 -18.31 20.45
N ASP A 182 26.99 -19.03 20.79
CA ASP A 182 27.64 -20.01 19.90
C ASP A 182 26.68 -21.14 19.44
N ASP A 183 25.62 -21.39 20.21
CA ASP A 183 24.58 -22.40 19.91
C ASP A 183 23.37 -21.83 19.13
N ASP A 184 23.34 -20.53 18.83
CA ASP A 184 22.18 -19.93 18.16
C ASP A 184 22.17 -20.26 16.65
N PRO A 185 21.07 -20.83 16.13
CA PRO A 185 20.97 -21.19 14.73
C PRO A 185 20.79 -19.98 13.80
N MET A 186 20.60 -18.77 14.33
CA MET A 186 20.29 -17.55 13.56
C MET A 186 21.00 -16.33 14.18
N PRO A 187 21.53 -15.39 13.38
CA PRO A 187 22.10 -14.16 13.91
C PRO A 187 21.05 -13.32 14.68
N PRO A 188 21.47 -12.54 15.68
CA PRO A 188 20.57 -11.70 16.47
C PRO A 188 19.87 -10.67 15.58
N VAL A 189 18.55 -10.64 15.66
CA VAL A 189 17.70 -9.77 14.86
C VAL A 189 17.52 -8.43 15.57
N GLN A 190 17.65 -7.32 14.84
CA GLN A 190 17.40 -5.98 15.41
C GLN A 190 15.97 -5.89 15.96
N PRO A 191 15.74 -5.17 17.07
CA PRO A 191 14.41 -5.08 17.67
C PRO A 191 13.40 -4.44 16.74
N TYR A 192 12.18 -4.98 16.74
CA TYR A 192 11.07 -4.53 15.90
C TYR A 192 9.74 -4.65 16.64
N HIS A 193 8.76 -3.85 16.22
CA HIS A 193 7.39 -3.95 16.68
C HIS A 193 6.61 -4.96 15.83
N TYR A 194 6.78 -4.91 14.50
CA TYR A 194 5.96 -5.69 13.57
C TYR A 194 6.78 -6.68 12.76
N GLY A 195 6.45 -7.97 12.88
CA GLY A 195 7.03 -9.04 12.06
C GLY A 195 6.50 -9.06 10.62
N SER A 196 5.33 -8.46 10.39
CA SER A 196 4.68 -8.38 9.08
C SER A 196 4.54 -6.92 8.65
N HIS A 197 4.45 -6.69 7.34
CA HIS A 197 4.35 -5.35 6.78
C HIS A 197 2.89 -4.97 6.45
N TYR A 198 2.55 -3.69 6.60
CA TYR A 198 1.19 -3.18 6.37
C TYR A 198 0.75 -3.22 4.90
N SER A 199 1.71 -3.32 3.97
CA SER A 199 1.49 -3.34 2.53
C SER A 199 2.37 -4.44 1.91
N ASN A 200 1.77 -5.49 1.37
CA ASN A 200 2.48 -6.56 0.67
C ASN A 200 1.55 -7.18 -0.38
N SER A 201 2.09 -8.01 -1.27
CA SER A 201 1.32 -8.65 -2.35
C SER A 201 0.14 -9.47 -1.80
N GLY A 202 0.35 -10.21 -0.71
CA GLY A 202 -0.70 -10.97 -0.04
C GLY A 202 -1.87 -10.09 0.43
N THR A 203 -1.60 -8.92 0.98
CA THR A 203 -2.63 -7.94 1.38
C THR A 203 -3.44 -7.44 0.19
N VAL A 204 -2.76 -7.07 -0.90
CA VAL A 204 -3.43 -6.55 -2.11
C VAL A 204 -4.30 -7.63 -2.74
N LEU A 205 -3.75 -8.83 -2.91
CA LEU A 205 -4.48 -9.96 -3.47
C LEU A 205 -5.63 -10.41 -2.55
N HIS A 206 -5.45 -10.34 -1.23
CA HIS A 206 -6.53 -10.61 -0.27
C HIS A 206 -7.73 -9.66 -0.45
N PHE A 207 -7.49 -8.36 -0.63
CA PHE A 207 -8.57 -7.41 -0.88
C PHE A 207 -9.19 -7.57 -2.27
N LEU A 208 -8.36 -7.77 -3.30
CA LEU A 208 -8.80 -7.77 -4.70
C LEU A 208 -9.15 -9.15 -5.26
N VAL A 209 -9.17 -10.22 -4.45
CA VAL A 209 -9.39 -11.60 -4.91
C VAL A 209 -10.65 -11.81 -5.77
N ARG A 210 -11.65 -10.94 -5.64
CA ARG A 210 -12.91 -10.97 -6.42
C ARG A 210 -12.81 -10.34 -7.81
N MET A 211 -11.70 -9.70 -8.13
CA MET A 211 -11.52 -8.94 -9.38
C MET A 211 -10.46 -9.61 -10.26
N PRO A 212 -10.78 -10.00 -11.49
CA PRO A 212 -9.77 -10.31 -12.49
C PRO A 212 -8.91 -9.06 -12.81
N PRO A 213 -7.58 -9.20 -13.04
CA PRO A 213 -6.81 -10.44 -13.06
C PRO A 213 -6.32 -10.89 -11.66
N PHE A 214 -6.57 -10.14 -10.59
CA PHE A 214 -6.07 -10.43 -9.24
C PHE A 214 -6.53 -11.78 -8.71
N THR A 215 -7.70 -12.28 -9.11
CA THR A 215 -8.13 -13.65 -8.79
C THR A 215 -7.11 -14.70 -9.28
N LYS A 216 -6.67 -14.61 -10.54
CA LYS A 216 -5.70 -15.54 -11.11
C LYS A 216 -4.34 -15.41 -10.41
N MET A 217 -3.94 -14.18 -10.10
CA MET A 217 -2.71 -13.90 -9.36
C MET A 217 -2.75 -14.47 -7.94
N PHE A 218 -3.90 -14.39 -7.27
CA PHE A 218 -4.12 -14.98 -5.95
C PHE A 218 -4.02 -16.50 -5.98
N LEU A 219 -4.68 -17.15 -6.96
CA LEU A 219 -4.59 -18.60 -7.13
C LEU A 219 -3.15 -19.04 -7.39
N ALA A 220 -2.41 -18.33 -8.23
CA ALA A 220 -0.99 -18.60 -8.45
C ALA A 220 -0.13 -18.42 -7.18
N TYR A 221 -0.51 -17.48 -6.31
CA TYR A 221 0.14 -17.25 -5.02
C TYR A 221 -0.21 -18.30 -3.96
N GLN A 222 -1.32 -19.03 -4.09
CA GLN A 222 -1.84 -20.04 -3.17
C GLN A 222 -1.95 -21.43 -3.82
N ASP A 223 -0.93 -21.86 -4.55
CA ASP A 223 -0.83 -23.21 -5.14
C ASP A 223 -2.08 -23.66 -5.93
N GLN A 224 -2.64 -22.75 -6.73
CA GLN A 224 -3.84 -22.94 -7.57
C GLN A 224 -5.14 -23.18 -6.78
N SER A 225 -5.21 -22.77 -5.51
CA SER A 225 -6.42 -22.87 -4.69
C SER A 225 -6.80 -21.52 -4.10
N PHE A 226 -8.09 -21.35 -3.78
CA PHE A 226 -8.51 -20.30 -2.85
C PHE A 226 -8.00 -20.62 -1.44
N ASP A 227 -7.81 -19.58 -0.64
CA ASP A 227 -7.45 -19.70 0.77
C ASP A 227 -8.64 -20.24 1.57
N ILE A 228 -8.40 -20.64 2.82
CA ILE A 228 -9.49 -21.11 3.68
C ILE A 228 -10.54 -20.00 3.85
N PRO A 229 -11.83 -20.36 3.88
CA PRO A 229 -12.90 -19.36 3.87
C PRO A 229 -12.81 -18.34 5.01
N ASP A 230 -12.39 -18.77 6.20
CA ASP A 230 -12.22 -17.92 7.38
C ASP A 230 -11.10 -16.86 7.25
N ARG A 231 -10.09 -17.10 6.40
CA ARG A 231 -8.99 -16.16 6.12
C ARG A 231 -9.24 -15.28 4.89
N THR A 232 -10.19 -15.67 4.04
CA THR A 232 -10.57 -14.87 2.86
C THR A 232 -11.20 -13.55 3.30
N PHE A 233 -10.99 -12.48 2.53
CA PHE A 233 -11.60 -11.18 2.79
C PHE A 233 -13.13 -11.29 2.71
N HIS A 234 -13.82 -11.44 3.84
CA HIS A 234 -15.26 -11.70 3.88
C HIS A 234 -16.05 -10.62 4.61
N SER A 235 -15.43 -9.78 5.43
CA SER A 235 -16.13 -8.76 6.21
C SER A 235 -15.21 -7.59 6.53
N MET A 236 -15.69 -6.37 6.28
CA MET A 236 -14.93 -5.16 6.61
C MET A 236 -14.73 -5.00 8.13
N ASN A 237 -15.74 -5.35 8.92
CA ASN A 237 -15.64 -5.31 10.38
C ASN A 237 -14.59 -6.32 10.89
N THR A 238 -14.57 -7.54 10.33
CA THR A 238 -13.56 -8.54 10.69
C THR A 238 -12.16 -8.04 10.34
N THR A 239 -11.95 -7.48 9.14
CA THR A 239 -10.66 -6.92 8.73
C THR A 239 -10.21 -5.82 9.70
N TRP A 240 -11.08 -4.85 10.03
CA TRP A 240 -10.75 -3.80 10.99
C TRP A 240 -10.30 -4.38 12.34
N ARG A 241 -11.09 -5.29 12.92
CA ARG A 241 -10.79 -5.92 14.21
C ARG A 241 -9.45 -6.64 14.20
N LEU A 242 -9.23 -7.48 13.20
CA LEU A 242 -7.98 -8.24 13.03
C LEU A 242 -6.77 -7.32 12.90
N SER A 243 -6.84 -6.32 12.02
CA SER A 243 -5.73 -5.41 11.76
C SER A 243 -5.44 -4.44 12.90
N SER A 244 -6.45 -4.07 13.70
CA SER A 244 -6.32 -2.99 14.68
C SER A 244 -6.14 -3.41 16.13
N PHE A 245 -6.77 -4.51 16.57
CA PHE A 245 -6.71 -4.91 17.98
C PHE A 245 -6.91 -6.40 18.30
N GLU A 246 -7.20 -7.28 17.34
CA GLU A 246 -7.37 -8.71 17.65
C GLU A 246 -6.10 -9.50 17.33
N SER A 247 -5.56 -9.37 16.11
CA SER A 247 -4.36 -10.09 15.71
C SER A 247 -3.08 -9.42 16.25
N MET A 248 -2.01 -10.21 16.41
CA MET A 248 -0.66 -9.70 16.67
C MET A 248 0.19 -9.60 15.39
N THR A 249 -0.25 -10.26 14.32
CA THR A 249 0.50 -10.38 13.06
C THR A 249 -0.20 -9.69 11.89
N ASP A 250 -1.50 -9.45 12.01
CA ASP A 250 -2.26 -8.72 10.99
C ASP A 250 -2.15 -7.22 11.24
N VAL A 251 -1.40 -6.53 10.38
CA VAL A 251 -1.14 -5.08 10.50
C VAL A 251 -1.41 -4.34 9.19
N LYS A 252 -2.36 -4.85 8.39
CA LYS A 252 -2.67 -4.33 7.05
C LYS A 252 -3.20 -2.89 7.12
N GLU A 253 -2.70 -2.04 6.23
CA GLU A 253 -3.36 -0.78 5.87
C GLU A 253 -4.22 -0.99 4.62
N LEU A 254 -5.00 0.01 4.22
CA LEU A 254 -5.87 -0.06 3.05
C LEU A 254 -5.12 0.16 1.74
N ILE A 255 -5.80 -0.18 0.65
CA ILE A 255 -5.43 0.13 -0.73
C ILE A 255 -6.35 1.25 -1.27
N PRO A 256 -5.94 1.98 -2.33
CA PRO A 256 -6.72 3.10 -2.88
C PRO A 256 -8.16 2.72 -3.29
N GLU A 257 -8.38 1.47 -3.70
CA GLU A 257 -9.67 0.96 -4.22
C GLU A 257 -10.82 1.15 -3.22
N PHE A 258 -10.53 1.17 -1.91
CA PHE A 258 -11.50 1.48 -0.85
C PHE A 258 -12.12 2.88 -0.94
N PHE A 259 -11.60 3.75 -1.81
CA PHE A 259 -12.03 5.14 -1.95
C PHE A 259 -12.53 5.49 -3.35
N TYR A 260 -12.58 4.53 -4.28
CA TYR A 260 -13.12 4.79 -5.63
C TYR A 260 -13.71 3.58 -6.36
N LEU A 261 -13.44 2.34 -5.94
CA LEU A 261 -13.81 1.12 -6.71
C LEU A 261 -14.77 0.23 -5.91
N PRO A 262 -16.09 0.26 -6.15
CA PRO A 262 -17.03 -0.62 -5.43
C PRO A 262 -16.99 -2.08 -5.89
N GLU A 263 -16.50 -2.35 -7.11
CA GLU A 263 -16.51 -3.67 -7.75
C GLU A 263 -15.82 -4.76 -6.93
N PHE A 264 -14.69 -4.46 -6.26
CA PHE A 264 -13.91 -5.48 -5.55
C PHE A 264 -14.63 -6.09 -4.33
N LEU A 265 -15.70 -5.44 -3.86
CA LEU A 265 -16.54 -5.92 -2.75
C LEU A 265 -17.58 -6.95 -3.23
N VAL A 266 -17.76 -7.11 -4.55
CA VAL A 266 -18.81 -7.92 -5.15
C VAL A 266 -18.20 -9.07 -5.92
N ASN A 267 -18.54 -10.30 -5.55
CA ASN A 267 -18.26 -11.48 -6.35
C ASN A 267 -19.16 -11.54 -7.61
N ARG A 268 -18.82 -10.76 -8.65
CA ARG A 268 -19.57 -10.73 -9.91
C ARG A 268 -19.37 -12.01 -10.75
N GLU A 269 -18.18 -12.59 -10.67
CA GLU A 269 -17.81 -13.79 -11.44
C GLU A 269 -18.36 -15.09 -10.83
N GLY A 270 -18.95 -15.05 -9.64
CA GLY A 270 -19.54 -16.23 -9.00
C GLY A 270 -18.51 -17.24 -8.50
N PHE A 271 -17.31 -16.79 -8.09
CA PHE A 271 -16.28 -17.65 -7.51
C PHE A 271 -16.77 -18.39 -6.25
N ASP A 272 -16.37 -19.64 -6.07
CA ASP A 272 -16.65 -20.40 -4.86
C ASP A 272 -15.51 -20.22 -3.84
N PHE A 273 -15.72 -19.30 -2.89
CA PHE A 273 -14.80 -19.08 -1.77
C PHE A 273 -15.06 -20.04 -0.58
N GLY A 274 -15.96 -21.01 -0.73
CA GLY A 274 -16.28 -22.00 0.29
C GLY A 274 -17.14 -21.48 1.43
N VAL A 275 -17.16 -22.26 2.52
CA VAL A 275 -18.02 -22.04 3.71
C VAL A 275 -17.15 -21.98 4.95
N ARG A 276 -17.34 -20.94 5.77
CA ARG A 276 -16.61 -20.72 7.02
C ARG A 276 -16.99 -21.75 8.09
N GLN A 277 -16.19 -21.84 9.14
CA GLN A 277 -16.47 -22.70 10.30
C GLN A 277 -17.83 -22.41 10.95
N ASN A 278 -18.30 -21.16 10.88
CA ASN A 278 -19.62 -20.77 11.38
C ASN A 278 -20.78 -21.08 10.41
N SER A 279 -20.53 -21.90 9.37
CA SER A 279 -21.49 -22.27 8.31
C SER A 279 -21.93 -21.14 7.38
N GLU A 280 -21.33 -19.94 7.47
CA GLU A 280 -21.60 -18.87 6.52
C GLU A 280 -20.77 -19.02 5.25
N ARG A 281 -21.44 -18.98 4.09
CA ARG A 281 -20.79 -19.02 2.78
C ARG A 281 -20.10 -17.69 2.50
N VAL A 282 -18.85 -17.74 2.02
CA VAL A 282 -18.12 -16.56 1.57
C VAL A 282 -18.54 -16.23 0.15
N ASN A 283 -19.06 -15.01 -0.07
CA ASN A 283 -19.49 -14.55 -1.39
C ASN A 283 -19.12 -13.07 -1.57
N HIS A 284 -20.11 -12.15 -1.58
CA HIS A 284 -19.85 -10.71 -1.45
C HIS A 284 -19.19 -10.40 -0.11
N VAL A 285 -18.49 -9.28 -0.02
CA VAL A 285 -17.93 -8.80 1.25
C VAL A 285 -19.09 -8.30 2.12
N ASN A 286 -19.14 -8.75 3.37
CA ASN A 286 -20.10 -8.24 4.35
C ASN A 286 -19.73 -6.79 4.69
N LEU A 287 -20.61 -5.88 4.30
CA LEU A 287 -20.47 -4.45 4.54
C LEU A 287 -21.11 -4.07 5.89
N PRO A 288 -20.68 -2.96 6.49
CA PRO A 288 -21.30 -2.46 7.72
C PRO A 288 -22.77 -2.06 7.49
N PRO A 289 -23.63 -2.12 8.53
CA PRO A 289 -25.07 -1.85 8.38
C PRO A 289 -25.39 -0.47 7.79
N TRP A 290 -24.62 0.56 8.15
CA TRP A 290 -24.75 1.90 7.58
C TRP A 290 -24.55 1.98 6.06
N ALA A 291 -23.90 0.98 5.45
CA ALA A 291 -23.74 0.88 3.99
C ALA A 291 -24.94 0.20 3.31
N ARG A 292 -25.91 -0.36 4.07
CA ARG A 292 -27.16 -0.95 3.55
C ARG A 292 -26.96 -1.99 2.45
N ASN A 293 -25.88 -2.78 2.56
CA ASN A 293 -25.44 -3.74 1.52
C ASN A 293 -25.24 -3.10 0.13
N ASP A 294 -24.95 -1.80 0.06
CA ASP A 294 -24.60 -1.09 -1.17
C ASP A 294 -23.10 -0.77 -1.20
N PRO A 295 -22.31 -1.51 -2.01
CA PRO A 295 -20.88 -1.25 -2.20
C PRO A 295 -20.57 0.18 -2.67
N ARG A 296 -21.45 0.80 -3.47
CA ARG A 296 -21.24 2.18 -3.93
C ARG A 296 -21.40 3.15 -2.78
N LEU A 297 -22.45 2.99 -1.96
CA LEU A 297 -22.64 3.80 -0.76
C LEU A 297 -21.45 3.65 0.20
N PHE A 298 -20.95 2.44 0.39
CA PHE A 298 -19.76 2.18 1.19
C PHE A 298 -18.54 2.99 0.71
N ILE A 299 -18.23 2.92 -0.59
CA ILE A 299 -17.10 3.66 -1.18
C ILE A 299 -17.31 5.18 -1.10
N LEU A 300 -18.53 5.67 -1.35
CA LEU A 300 -18.85 7.10 -1.25
C LEU A 300 -18.63 7.62 0.17
N ILE A 301 -19.08 6.87 1.19
CA ILE A 301 -18.88 7.23 2.59
C ILE A 301 -17.39 7.18 2.96
N HIS A 302 -16.65 6.15 2.53
CA HIS A 302 -15.21 6.09 2.74
C HIS A 302 -14.48 7.28 2.12
N ARG A 303 -14.86 7.66 0.88
CA ARG A 303 -14.28 8.83 0.22
C ARG A 303 -14.64 10.12 0.95
N GLN A 304 -15.90 10.28 1.35
CA GLN A 304 -16.34 11.45 2.10
C GLN A 304 -15.63 11.56 3.46
N ALA A 305 -15.44 10.45 4.16
CA ALA A 305 -14.69 10.40 5.42
C ALA A 305 -13.21 10.77 5.22
N LEU A 306 -12.57 10.28 4.15
CA LEU A 306 -11.19 10.65 3.81
C LEU A 306 -11.04 12.15 3.54
N GLU A 307 -12.03 12.79 2.92
CA GLU A 307 -12.02 14.23 2.61
C GLU A 307 -12.61 15.10 3.75
N SER A 308 -12.90 14.50 4.92
CA SER A 308 -13.44 15.23 6.07
C SER A 308 -12.41 16.18 6.71
N ASP A 309 -12.89 17.20 7.42
CA ASP A 309 -12.04 18.12 8.17
C ASP A 309 -11.24 17.40 9.27
N GLN A 310 -11.85 16.40 9.92
CA GLN A 310 -11.21 15.59 10.96
C GLN A 310 -9.97 14.86 10.41
N VAL A 311 -10.09 14.29 9.21
CA VAL A 311 -8.96 13.62 8.54
C VAL A 311 -7.95 14.65 8.05
N SER A 312 -8.39 15.72 7.39
CA SER A 312 -7.49 16.77 6.86
C SER A 312 -6.57 17.36 7.95
N GLN A 313 -7.07 17.51 9.18
CA GLN A 313 -6.28 18.02 10.31
C GLN A 313 -5.22 17.05 10.85
N THR A 314 -5.37 15.74 10.61
CA THR A 314 -4.54 14.70 11.25
C THR A 314 -3.82 13.78 10.26
N LEU A 315 -4.16 13.82 8.96
CA LEU A 315 -3.59 12.96 7.93
C LEU A 315 -2.07 13.09 7.81
N CYS A 316 -1.53 14.29 8.05
CA CYS A 316 -0.09 14.53 8.12
C CYS A 316 0.63 13.61 9.11
N GLN A 317 -0.02 13.24 10.22
CA GLN A 317 0.54 12.38 11.25
C GLN A 317 0.68 10.93 10.77
N TRP A 318 -0.27 10.47 9.94
CA TRP A 318 -0.18 9.15 9.30
C TRP A 318 0.85 9.15 8.17
N ILE A 319 0.92 10.23 7.39
CA ILE A 319 1.96 10.41 6.37
C ILE A 319 3.36 10.31 7.01
N ASP A 320 3.55 10.89 8.19
CA ASP A 320 4.82 10.76 8.92
C ASP A 320 5.17 9.32 9.30
N LEU A 321 4.17 8.46 9.59
CA LEU A 321 4.39 7.04 9.88
C LEU A 321 4.82 6.28 8.63
N VAL A 322 4.23 6.58 7.47
CA VAL A 322 4.41 5.77 6.25
C VAL A 322 5.54 6.30 5.36
N PHE A 323 5.63 7.62 5.17
CA PHE A 323 6.53 8.28 4.22
C PHE A 323 7.53 9.24 4.88
N GLY A 324 7.25 9.66 6.12
CA GLY A 324 7.97 10.75 6.76
C GLY A 324 8.84 10.37 7.96
N LEU A 325 8.91 11.29 8.93
CA LEU A 325 9.94 11.27 9.97
C LEU A 325 9.84 10.04 10.90
N LYS A 326 8.63 9.51 11.08
CA LYS A 326 8.36 8.37 11.98
C LYS A 326 8.50 7.01 11.28
N GLN A 327 9.02 6.97 10.06
CA GLN A 327 9.26 5.71 9.34
C GLN A 327 10.49 4.97 9.89
N LYS A 328 11.54 5.69 10.34
CA LYS A 328 12.82 5.09 10.79
C LYS A 328 13.40 5.81 12.02
N GLY A 329 14.42 5.18 12.61
CA GLY A 329 15.19 5.75 13.73
C GLY A 329 14.40 5.90 15.02
N LYS A 330 14.86 6.78 15.91
CA LYS A 330 14.25 6.98 17.24
C LYS A 330 12.79 7.44 17.17
N ALA A 331 12.44 8.23 16.16
CA ALA A 331 11.07 8.67 15.94
C ALA A 331 10.12 7.49 15.65
N ALA A 332 10.57 6.51 14.86
CA ALA A 332 9.82 5.28 14.62
C ALA A 332 9.68 4.43 15.89
N VAL A 333 10.73 4.34 16.72
CA VAL A 333 10.66 3.62 17.99
C VAL A 333 9.61 4.24 18.92
N HIS A 334 9.65 5.57 19.10
CA HIS A 334 8.67 6.27 19.93
C HIS A 334 7.23 6.19 19.39
N ALA A 335 7.07 6.11 18.07
CA ALA A 335 5.77 5.94 17.42
C ALA A 335 5.31 4.48 17.33
N ILE A 336 6.10 3.53 17.84
CA ILE A 336 5.83 2.09 17.78
C ILE A 336 5.72 1.62 16.31
N ASN A 337 6.57 2.13 15.44
CA ASN A 337 6.46 2.00 13.99
C ASN A 337 7.71 1.35 13.36
N VAL A 338 8.24 0.31 14.00
CA VAL A 338 9.45 -0.38 13.54
C VAL A 338 9.08 -1.75 12.99
N PHE A 339 9.37 -1.98 11.72
CA PHE A 339 9.10 -3.24 11.04
C PHE A 339 10.36 -4.11 10.99
N HIS A 340 10.18 -5.42 10.97
CA HIS A 340 11.27 -6.38 10.87
C HIS A 340 12.22 -6.03 9.70
N PRO A 341 13.56 -6.11 9.86
CA PRO A 341 14.51 -5.69 8.83
C PRO A 341 14.30 -6.33 7.46
N ALA A 342 13.93 -7.62 7.44
CA ALA A 342 13.64 -8.37 6.21
C ALA A 342 12.42 -7.85 5.42
N VAL A 343 11.47 -7.18 6.08
CA VAL A 343 10.33 -6.55 5.39
C VAL A 343 10.56 -5.05 5.15
N SER A 344 11.42 -4.41 5.95
CA SER A 344 11.80 -3.01 5.81
C SER A 344 12.72 -2.74 4.61
N SER A 345 13.48 -3.74 4.14
CA SER A 345 14.31 -3.64 2.94
C SER A 345 13.52 -3.46 1.65
N CYS A 346 12.21 -3.80 1.63
CA CYS A 346 11.29 -3.49 0.52
C CYS A 346 10.93 -2.00 0.40
N LEU A 347 11.26 -1.17 1.38
CA LEU A 347 10.86 0.24 1.44
C LEU A 347 12.03 1.22 1.32
N TYR A 348 13.03 0.96 0.46
CA TYR A 348 14.05 1.99 0.18
C TYR A 348 13.43 3.17 -0.59
N LEU A 349 12.77 4.05 0.16
CA LEU A 349 12.09 5.24 -0.32
C LEU A 349 12.74 6.45 0.35
N GLY A 350 13.15 7.42 -0.48
CA GLY A 350 13.76 8.66 -0.04
C GLY A 350 12.90 9.40 0.99
N HIS A 351 13.55 10.10 1.90
CA HIS A 351 12.89 10.84 2.99
C HIS A 351 11.91 11.89 2.42
N ILE A 352 10.60 11.69 2.65
CA ILE A 352 9.58 12.71 2.35
C ILE A 352 9.25 13.42 3.66
N TYR A 353 9.74 14.65 3.85
CA TYR A 353 9.43 15.43 5.04
C TYR A 353 8.02 15.99 4.96
N CYS A 354 7.17 15.68 5.93
CA CYS A 354 5.87 16.33 6.06
C CYS A 354 6.05 17.76 6.58
N ILE A 355 5.60 18.76 5.82
CA ILE A 355 5.52 20.15 6.30
C ILE A 355 4.20 20.31 7.03
N TYR A 356 4.27 20.55 8.34
CA TYR A 356 3.09 20.86 9.16
C TYR A 356 2.52 22.22 8.76
N ILE A 357 1.27 22.24 8.30
CA ILE A 357 0.53 23.47 7.97
C ILE A 357 -0.58 23.63 9.02
N PRO A 358 -0.46 24.57 9.96
CA PRO A 358 -1.45 24.75 11.01
C PRO A 358 -2.80 25.24 10.44
N PRO A 359 -3.93 24.88 11.09
CA PRO A 359 -5.29 25.16 10.60
C PRO A 359 -5.66 26.66 10.57
N ASN A 360 -4.83 27.52 11.15
CA ASN A 360 -5.00 28.97 11.08
C ASN A 360 -3.85 29.53 10.26
N GLY A 361 -4.11 29.97 9.03
CA GLY A 361 -3.15 30.46 8.02
C GLY A 361 -2.24 31.65 8.42
N ARG A 362 -1.51 31.53 9.53
CA ARG A 362 -0.44 32.43 9.96
C ARG A 362 0.89 31.71 9.77
N LYS A 363 1.69 32.28 8.87
CA LYS A 363 3.03 31.84 8.48
C LYS A 363 3.95 31.80 9.70
N GLY A 364 4.32 30.60 10.13
CA GLY A 364 5.47 30.34 10.97
C GLY A 364 6.31 29.24 10.33
N ASN A 365 7.45 29.61 9.74
CA ASN A 365 8.43 28.63 9.26
C ASN A 365 9.11 27.98 10.46
N THR A 366 8.54 26.89 10.99
CA THR A 366 9.23 26.08 12.00
C THR A 366 10.11 25.07 11.30
N PHE A 367 11.32 25.49 10.91
CA PHE A 367 12.40 24.56 10.56
C PHE A 367 12.88 23.91 11.86
N LEU A 368 12.40 22.71 12.19
CA LEU A 368 13.04 21.88 13.20
C LEU A 368 14.31 21.28 12.59
N ARG A 369 15.41 22.03 12.71
CA ARG A 369 16.77 21.51 12.60
C ARG A 369 17.04 20.66 13.84
N VAL A 370 17.22 19.35 13.67
CA VAL A 370 17.71 18.46 14.72
C VAL A 370 18.92 17.73 14.12
N PRO A 371 20.05 17.62 14.86
CA PRO A 371 21.40 17.44 14.33
C PRO A 371 21.67 16.15 13.57
#